data_AF-A0AAE7R8L1-F1
#
_entry.id   AF-A0AAE7R8L1-F1
#
_cell.length_a   1.000
_cell.length_b   1.000
_cell.length_c   1.000
_cell.angle_alpha   90.00
_cell.angle_beta   90.00
_cell.angle_gamma   90.00
#
_symmetry.space_group_name_H-M   'P 1'
#
loop_
_entity.id
_entity.type
_entity.pdbx_description
1 polymer ?
#
loop_
_entity_poly.entity_id
_entity_poly.type
_entity_poly.pdbx_seq_one_letter_code
_entity_poly.pdbx_strand_id
1 'polypeptide(L)'
;MNDVNSSETNDGTKKRRSCYGSMKKSELEALAIAAIKEHRRLIVADEAVYGEWTRASSDPAVSITVVESLQREYTARQKKSAAQQEELSEIIDALGYVPDVAPDVAG
;
A
#
# COMPACT_ATOMS: atom_id res chain seq x y z
N MET A 1 50.81 -6.67 11.19
CA MET A 1 50.85 -7.51 9.98
C MET A 1 49.77 -8.57 10.18
N ASN A 2 48.52 -8.23 9.86
CA ASN A 2 47.81 -8.51 8.58
C ASN A 2 47.13 -9.89 8.71
N ASP A 3 45.84 -10.12 8.51
CA ASP A 3 44.85 -9.40 7.71
C ASP A 3 43.43 -9.49 8.29
N VAL A 4 42.73 -8.38 8.07
CA VAL A 4 41.29 -8.19 8.13
C VAL A 4 40.60 -9.21 7.23
N ASN A 5 39.73 -10.06 7.79
CA ASN A 5 38.67 -10.70 7.02
C ASN A 5 37.38 -9.92 7.27
N SER A 6 37.31 -8.74 6.66
CA SER A 6 36.03 -8.08 6.37
C SER A 6 35.29 -9.00 5.42
N SER A 7 34.37 -9.79 5.96
CA SER A 7 33.38 -10.47 5.14
C SER A 7 32.40 -9.42 4.64
N GLU A 8 32.77 -8.78 3.53
CA GLU A 8 31.83 -8.08 2.65
C GLU A 8 30.81 -9.11 2.18
N THR A 9 29.72 -9.27 2.94
CA THR A 9 28.54 -9.98 2.47
C THR A 9 27.92 -9.10 1.41
N ASN A 10 28.32 -9.40 0.18
CA ASN A 10 27.80 -8.96 -1.09
C ASN A 10 26.33 -8.54 -0.97
N ASP A 11 26.11 -7.24 -1.16
CA ASP A 11 24.81 -6.57 -1.21
C ASP A 11 23.95 -7.19 -2.31
N GLY A 12 23.27 -8.28 -1.93
CA GLY A 12 22.26 -8.97 -2.72
C GLY A 12 20.92 -8.25 -2.74
N THR A 13 20.82 -7.07 -2.11
CA THR A 13 19.69 -6.17 -2.36
C THR A 13 19.97 -5.36 -3.61
N LYS A 14 19.90 -6.04 -4.77
CA LYS A 14 19.35 -5.38 -5.96
C LYS A 14 17.88 -5.08 -5.65
N LYS A 15 17.66 -4.06 -4.80
CA LYS A 15 16.45 -3.24 -4.73
C LYS A 15 16.11 -3.05 -6.20
N ARG A 16 15.05 -3.71 -6.69
CA ARG A 16 14.64 -3.56 -8.09
C ARG A 16 14.60 -2.06 -8.29
N ARG A 17 15.55 -1.50 -9.05
CA ARG A 17 15.60 -0.05 -9.21
C ARG A 17 14.28 0.29 -9.84
N SER A 18 13.44 0.97 -9.06
CA SER A 18 12.09 1.25 -9.46
C SER A 18 12.15 2.00 -10.79
N CYS A 19 11.41 1.53 -11.79
CA CYS A 19 11.51 2.05 -13.16
C CYS A 19 11.11 3.52 -13.25
N TYR A 20 10.48 4.05 -12.19
CA TYR A 20 10.08 5.44 -12.00
C TYR A 20 11.25 6.43 -12.15
N GLY A 21 12.48 6.06 -11.77
CA GLY A 21 13.63 6.95 -11.88
C GLY A 21 14.02 7.36 -13.31
N SER A 22 13.50 6.69 -14.34
CA SER A 22 13.74 7.02 -15.76
C SER A 22 12.53 7.67 -16.46
N MET A 23 11.40 7.83 -15.78
CA MET A 23 10.18 8.42 -16.35
C MET A 23 10.26 9.95 -16.39
N LYS A 24 9.47 10.58 -17.28
CA LYS A 24 9.37 12.04 -17.28
C LYS A 24 8.61 12.51 -16.05
N LYS A 25 8.98 13.69 -15.54
CA LYS A 25 8.31 14.31 -14.38
C LYS A 25 6.78 14.38 -14.52
N SER A 26 6.28 14.77 -15.69
CA SER A 26 4.83 14.85 -15.97
C SER A 26 4.14 13.48 -15.94
N GLU A 27 4.83 12.42 -16.36
CA GLU A 27 4.31 11.05 -16.34
C GLU A 27 4.27 10.52 -14.90
N LEU A 28 5.32 10.79 -14.11
CA LEU A 28 5.37 10.46 -12.68
C LEU A 28 4.30 11.19 -11.88
N GLU A 29 4.07 12.47 -12.16
CA GLU A 29 3.05 13.27 -11.48
C GLU A 29 1.64 12.74 -11.77
N ALA A 30 1.34 12.42 -13.03
CA ALA A 30 0.07 11.79 -13.38
C ALA A 30 -0.13 10.43 -12.69
N LEU A 31 0.94 9.62 -12.62
CA LEU A 31 0.92 8.32 -11.94
C LEU A 31 0.73 8.48 -10.43
N ALA A 32 1.42 9.42 -9.79
CA ALA A 32 1.28 9.74 -8.38
C ALA A 32 -0.16 10.18 -8.05
N ILE A 33 -0.74 11.07 -8.85
CA ILE A 33 -2.13 11.50 -8.67
C ILE A 33 -3.10 10.32 -8.75
N ALA A 34 -2.93 9.44 -9.75
CA ALA A 34 -3.77 8.25 -9.89
C ALA A 34 -3.60 7.28 -8.70
N ALA A 35 -2.37 7.04 -8.27
CA ALA A 35 -2.06 6.17 -7.14
C ALA A 35 -2.58 6.74 -5.79
N ILE A 36 -2.55 8.06 -5.60
CA ILE A 36 -3.15 8.71 -4.42
C ILE A 36 -4.67 8.50 -4.38
N LYS A 37 -5.35 8.67 -5.52
CA LYS A 37 -6.81 8.44 -5.60
C LYS A 37 -7.16 6.98 -5.32
N GLU A 38 -6.41 6.04 -5.88
CA GLU A 38 -6.62 4.62 -5.58
C GLU A 38 -6.35 4.31 -4.10
N HIS A 39 -5.30 4.89 -3.51
CA HIS A 39 -5.00 4.71 -2.09
C HIS A 39 -6.17 5.18 -1.20
N ARG A 40 -6.71 6.38 -1.45
CA ARG A 40 -7.88 6.91 -0.74
C ARG A 40 -9.10 6.00 -0.90
N ARG A 41 -9.36 5.53 -2.13
CA ARG A 41 -10.47 4.61 -2.42
C ARG A 41 -10.33 3.28 -1.67
N LEU A 42 -9.11 2.74 -1.59
CA LEU A 42 -8.82 1.50 -0.86
C LEU A 42 -9.04 1.69 0.65
N ILE A 43 -8.57 2.79 1.24
CA ILE A 43 -8.81 3.09 2.66
C ILE A 43 -10.31 3.07 2.98
N VAL A 44 -11.13 3.80 2.22
CA VAL A 44 -12.59 3.86 2.46
C VAL A 44 -13.23 2.47 2.34
N ALA A 45 -12.85 1.70 1.32
CA ALA A 45 -13.38 0.36 1.12
C ALA A 45 -12.96 -0.63 2.23
N ASP A 46 -11.73 -0.50 2.74
CA ASP A 46 -11.18 -1.36 3.78
C ASP A 46 -11.76 -1.02 5.16
N GLU A 47 -11.97 0.27 5.45
CA GLU A 47 -12.66 0.75 6.65
C GLU A 47 -14.10 0.23 6.73
N ALA A 48 -14.82 0.18 5.60
CA ALA A 48 -16.17 -0.36 5.56
C ALA A 48 -16.22 -1.84 5.98
N VAL A 49 -15.30 -2.66 5.47
CA VAL A 49 -15.20 -4.09 5.81
C VAL A 49 -14.75 -4.27 7.26
N TYR A 50 -13.79 -3.47 7.74
CA TYR A 50 -13.39 -3.49 9.14
C TYR A 50 -14.55 -3.15 10.09
N GLY A 51 -15.35 -2.14 9.74
CA GLY A 51 -16.53 -1.76 10.52
C GLY A 51 -17.60 -2.86 10.55
N GLU A 52 -17.82 -3.56 9.43
CA GLU A 52 -18.71 -4.72 9.37
C GLU A 52 -18.20 -5.89 10.19
N TRP A 53 -16.92 -6.24 10.03
CA TRP A 53 -16.27 -7.28 10.82
C TRP A 53 -16.38 -7.00 12.32
N THR A 54 -16.15 -5.75 12.74
CA THR A 54 -16.24 -5.33 14.14
C THR A 54 -17.66 -5.46 14.68
N ARG A 55 -18.68 -5.05 13.92
CA ARG A 55 -20.09 -5.25 14.29
C ARG A 55 -20.43 -6.73 14.41
N ALA A 56 -20.12 -7.51 13.37
CA ALA A 56 -20.42 -8.94 13.31
C ALA A 56 -19.75 -9.72 14.45
N SER A 57 -18.51 -9.37 14.80
CA SER A 57 -17.78 -10.00 15.90
C SER A 57 -18.37 -9.70 17.28
N SER A 58 -19.16 -8.62 17.40
CA SER A 58 -19.79 -8.20 18.65
C SER A 58 -21.24 -8.68 18.78
N ASP A 59 -21.80 -9.29 17.74
CA ASP A 59 -23.17 -9.79 17.71
C ASP A 59 -23.21 -11.32 17.89
N PRO A 60 -23.69 -11.84 19.03
CA PRO A 60 -23.79 -13.28 19.28
C PRO A 60 -24.74 -14.03 18.33
N ALA A 61 -25.62 -13.33 17.62
CA ALA A 61 -26.52 -13.92 16.64
C ALA A 61 -25.82 -14.22 15.30
N VAL A 62 -24.67 -13.59 15.04
CA VAL A 62 -23.91 -13.82 13.81
C VAL A 62 -23.10 -15.11 13.93
N SER A 63 -23.21 -15.97 12.92
CA SER A 63 -22.47 -17.23 12.88
C SER A 63 -20.95 -16.98 12.80
N ILE A 64 -20.17 -17.80 13.50
CA ILE A 64 -18.70 -17.74 13.49
C ILE A 64 -18.10 -17.80 12.08
N THR A 65 -18.70 -18.56 11.16
CA THR A 65 -18.25 -18.69 9.77
C THR A 65 -18.31 -17.37 8.99
N VAL A 66 -19.31 -16.53 9.26
CA VAL A 66 -19.45 -15.18 8.69
C VAL A 66 -18.37 -14.26 9.24
N VAL A 67 -18.14 -14.30 10.56
CA VAL A 67 -17.08 -13.52 11.22
C VAL A 67 -15.70 -13.87 10.65
N GLU A 68 -15.39 -15.16 10.50
CA GLU A 68 -14.13 -15.62 9.90
C GLU A 68 -13.99 -15.23 8.43
N SER A 69 -15.10 -15.19 7.68
CA SER A 69 -15.08 -14.73 6.29
C SER A 69 -14.72 -13.25 6.19
N LEU A 70 -15.33 -12.41 7.03
CA LEU A 70 -15.01 -10.98 7.10
C LEU A 70 -13.56 -10.74 7.54
N GLN A 71 -13.05 -11.52 8.49
CA GLN A 71 -11.64 -11.45 8.90
C GLN A 71 -10.68 -11.79 7.75
N ARG A 72 -10.97 -12.85 6.98
CA ARG A 72 -10.16 -13.23 5.81
C ARG A 72 -10.18 -12.15 4.74
N GLU A 73 -11.36 -11.59 4.46
CA GLU A 73 -11.51 -10.50 3.50
C GLU A 73 -10.72 -9.27 3.93
N TYR A 74 -10.87 -8.83 5.18
CA TYR A 74 -10.10 -7.71 5.74
C TYR A 74 -8.58 -7.96 5.62
N THR A 75 -8.11 -9.15 5.95
CA THR A 75 -6.69 -9.52 5.85
C THR A 75 -6.19 -9.47 4.40
N ALA A 76 -6.99 -9.95 3.44
CA ALA A 76 -6.63 -9.91 2.02
C ALA A 76 -6.54 -8.46 1.50
N ARG A 77 -7.49 -7.62 1.92
CA ARG A 77 -7.52 -6.19 1.62
C ARG A 77 -6.33 -5.44 2.20
N GLN A 78 -6.00 -5.66 3.46
CA GLN A 78 -4.84 -5.06 4.11
C GLN A 78 -3.54 -5.34 3.33
N LYS A 79 -3.35 -6.57 2.85
CA LYS A 79 -2.18 -6.94 2.03
C LYS A 79 -2.15 -6.18 0.70
N LYS A 80 -3.30 -6.04 0.05
CA LYS A 80 -3.41 -5.28 -1.21
C LYS A 80 -3.12 -3.80 -0.98
N SER A 81 -3.69 -3.21 0.06
CA SER A 81 -3.51 -1.79 0.40
C SER A 81 -2.07 -1.49 0.82
N ALA A 82 -1.40 -2.40 1.53
CA ALA A 82 0.02 -2.29 1.83
C ALA A 82 0.90 -2.29 0.56
N ALA A 83 0.65 -3.23 -0.37
CA ALA A 83 1.39 -3.28 -1.62
C ALA A 83 1.16 -2.02 -2.49
N GLN A 84 -0.07 -1.52 -2.52
CA GLN A 84 -0.41 -0.29 -3.24
C GLN A 84 0.24 0.95 -2.60
N GLN A 85 0.30 1.01 -1.27
CA GLN A 85 0.99 2.10 -0.56
C GLN A 85 2.51 2.06 -0.78
N GLU A 86 3.11 0.87 -0.84
CA GLU A 86 4.53 0.70 -1.17
C GLU A 86 4.83 1.22 -2.58
N GLU A 87 4.01 0.86 -3.56
CA GLU A 87 4.12 1.38 -4.93
C GLU A 87 3.98 2.91 -4.98
N LEU A 88 2.98 3.47 -4.29
CA LEU A 88 2.82 4.92 -4.19
C LEU A 88 4.06 5.58 -3.56
N SER A 89 4.63 4.98 -2.51
CA SER A 89 5.85 5.50 -1.88
C SER A 89 7.01 5.56 -2.86
N GLU A 90 7.22 4.53 -3.68
CA GLU A 90 8.29 4.52 -4.68
C GLU A 90 8.08 5.60 -5.75
N ILE A 91 6.82 5.84 -6.16
CA ILE A 91 6.49 6.88 -7.13
C ILE A 91 6.77 8.27 -6.54
N ILE A 92 6.38 8.52 -5.28
CA ILE A 92 6.62 9.79 -4.59
C ILE A 92 8.12 10.03 -4.39
N ASP A 93 8.88 9.00 -4.01
CA ASP A 93 10.34 9.09 -3.88
C ASP A 93 11.00 9.50 -5.20
N ALA A 94 10.53 8.94 -6.34
CA ALA A 94 11.03 9.30 -7.67
C ALA A 94 10.58 10.69 -8.13
N LEU A 95 9.35 11.11 -7.77
CA LEU A 95 8.79 12.42 -8.11
C LEU A 95 9.42 13.55 -7.29
N GLY A 96 9.81 13.26 -6.05
CA GLY A 96 10.48 14.17 -5.11
C GLY A 96 9.54 15.08 -4.31
N TYR A 97 8.22 14.92 -4.45
CA TYR A 97 7.19 15.64 -3.69
C TYR A 97 5.84 14.91 -3.79
N VAL A 98 4.91 15.25 -2.89
CA VAL A 98 3.52 14.78 -2.95
C VAL A 98 2.69 15.79 -3.75
N PRO A 99 2.11 15.42 -4.90
CA PRO A 99 1.29 16.33 -5.69
C PRO A 99 -0.03 16.62 -4.98
N ASP A 100 -0.60 17.80 -5.25
CA ASP A 100 -1.94 18.12 -4.78
C ASP A 100 -2.98 17.31 -5.53
N VAL A 101 -3.91 16.71 -4.80
CA VAL A 101 -4.96 15.85 -5.35
C VAL A 101 -6.27 16.28 -4.73
N ALA A 102 -7.14 16.86 -5.57
CA ALA A 102 -8.48 17.26 -5.20
C ALA A 102 -9.19 16.14 -4.41
N PRO A 103 -10.03 16.49 -3.42
CA PRO A 103 -10.78 15.50 -2.67
C PRO A 103 -11.67 14.68 -3.61
N ASP A 104 -11.81 13.40 -3.30
CA ASP A 104 -12.70 12.53 -4.06
C ASP A 104 -14.14 13.01 -3.84
N VAL A 105 -14.84 13.43 -4.90
CA VAL A 105 -16.24 13.85 -4.80
C VAL A 105 -17.04 12.61 -4.39
N ALA A 106 -17.76 12.70 -3.26
CA ALA A 106 -18.67 11.65 -2.82
C ALA A 106 -19.71 11.41 -3.93
N GLY A 107 -19.56 10.30 -4.66
CA GLY A 107 -20.52 9.81 -5.65
C GLY A 107 -21.55 8.90 -4.99
#